data_AF-A0A933J5F7-F1
#
_entry.id   AF-A0A933J5F7-F1
#
_cell.length_a   1.000
_cell.length_b   1.000
_cell.length_c   1.000
_cell.angle_alpha   90.00
_cell.angle_beta   90.00
_cell.angle_gamma   90.00
#
_symmetry.space_group_name_H-M   'P 1'
#
loop_
_entity.id
_entity.type
_entity.pdbx_description
1 polymer ?
#
loop_
_entity_poly.entity_id
_entity_poly.type
_entity_poly.pdbx_seq_one_letter_code
_entity_poly.pdbx_strand_id
1 'polypeptide(L)'
;MGDILFPLVLGFAFGWALQKAGLTKYHKIVNVFRFTDLAVLKFMMTSLAVAMVGTFALSTFGLISLPAVPATYVVGNLVGGLIFGVGMAGAGF
;
A
#
# COMPACT_ATOMS: atom_id res chain seq x y z
N MET A 1 17.51 -15.69 13.46
CA MET A 1 17.70 -15.77 11.98
C MET A 1 16.39 -15.90 11.22
N GLY A 2 15.42 -16.71 11.69
CA GLY A 2 14.10 -16.84 11.04
C GLY A 2 13.27 -15.55 11.01
N ASP A 3 13.44 -14.66 11.98
CA ASP A 3 12.61 -13.45 12.15
C ASP A 3 12.77 -12.41 11.02
N ILE A 4 13.90 -12.41 10.31
CA ILE A 4 14.19 -11.46 9.22
C ILE A 4 13.89 -12.09 7.85
N LEU A 5 14.00 -13.41 7.73
CA LEU A 5 13.80 -14.10 6.45
C LEU A 5 12.36 -13.97 5.95
N PHE A 6 11.37 -14.13 6.82
CA PHE A 6 9.95 -13.95 6.47
C PHE A 6 9.62 -12.53 5.94
N PRO A 7 9.92 -11.45 6.67
CA PRO A 7 9.66 -10.10 6.16
C PRO A 7 10.48 -9.77 4.91
N LEU A 8 11.69 -10.33 4.76
CA LEU A 8 12.48 -10.15 3.55
C LEU A 8 11.82 -10.80 2.32
N VAL A 9 11.37 -12.05 2.44
CA VAL A 9 10.67 -12.77 1.37
C VAL A 9 9.36 -12.07 1.02
N LEU A 10 8.59 -11.64 2.02
CA LEU A 10 7.35 -10.89 1.80
C LEU A 10 7.60 -9.53 1.13
N GLY A 11 8.64 -8.81 1.56
CA GLY A 11 9.05 -7.54 0.94
C GLY A 11 9.47 -7.72 -0.51
N PHE A 12 10.22 -8.78 -0.82
CA PHE A 12 10.59 -9.13 -2.18
C PHE A 12 9.36 -9.47 -3.03
N ALA A 13 8.47 -10.34 -2.52
CA ALA A 13 7.24 -10.72 -3.22
C ALA A 13 6.33 -9.50 -3.49
N PHE A 14 6.22 -8.59 -2.54
CA PHE A 14 5.49 -7.33 -2.69
C PHE A 14 6.12 -6.44 -3.77
N GLY A 15 7.43 -6.24 -3.74
CA GLY A 15 8.16 -5.47 -4.76
C GLY A 15 8.01 -6.07 -6.16
N TRP A 16 8.09 -7.39 -6.29
CA TRP A 16 7.84 -8.10 -7.55
C TRP A 16 6.40 -7.90 -8.05
N ALA A 17 5.40 -7.97 -7.16
CA ALA A 17 4.01 -7.71 -7.51
C ALA A 17 3.80 -6.27 -8.01
N LEU A 18 4.43 -5.28 -7.37
CA LEU A 18 4.38 -3.87 -7.81
C LEU A 18 4.99 -3.67 -9.21
N GLN A 19 6.17 -4.27 -9.46
CA GLN A 19 6.79 -4.22 -10.78
C GLN A 19 5.92 -4.87 -11.85
N LYS A 20 5.35 -6.04 -11.55
CA LYS A 20 4.46 -6.77 -12.48
C LYS A 20 3.15 -6.01 -12.75
N ALA A 21 2.62 -5.30 -11.76
CA ALA A 21 1.46 -4.43 -11.92
C ALA A 21 1.77 -3.15 -12.72
N GLY A 22 3.04 -2.87 -13.03
CA GLY A 22 3.46 -1.70 -13.80
C GLY A 22 3.35 -0.38 -13.05
N LEU A 23 3.20 -0.44 -11.72
CA LEU A 23 3.03 0.74 -10.86
C LEU A 23 4.33 1.51 -10.65
N THR A 24 5.45 0.93 -11.07
CA THR A 24 6.78 1.59 -11.08
C THR A 24 7.00 2.45 -12.33
N LYS A 25 6.01 2.54 -13.24
CA LYS A 25 6.11 3.33 -14.47
C LYS A 25 5.44 4.69 -14.27
N TYR A 26 6.22 5.77 -14.40
CA TYR A 26 5.74 7.16 -14.33
C TYR A 26 4.42 7.41 -15.08
N HIS A 27 4.33 6.94 -16.33
CA HIS A 27 3.15 7.15 -17.16
C HIS A 27 1.87 6.53 -16.57
N LYS A 28 1.96 5.40 -15.87
CA LYS A 28 0.81 4.78 -15.20
C LYS A 28 0.30 5.65 -14.05
N ILE A 29 1.22 6.25 -13.29
CA ILE A 29 0.88 7.12 -12.16
C ILE A 29 0.23 8.41 -12.67
N VAL A 30 0.85 9.09 -13.63
CA VAL A 30 0.30 10.34 -14.19
C VAL A 30 -1.05 10.12 -14.87
N ASN A 31 -1.23 8.99 -15.56
CA ASN A 31 -2.49 8.69 -16.25
C ASN A 31 -3.67 8.45 -15.30
N VAL A 32 -3.43 8.14 -14.02
CA VAL A 32 -4.51 8.07 -13.01
C VAL A 32 -5.09 9.46 -12.77
N PHE A 33 -4.24 10.49 -12.68
CA PHE A 33 -4.65 11.88 -12.50
C PHE A 33 -5.26 12.49 -13.75
N ARG A 34 -4.93 11.94 -14.93
CA ARG A 34 -5.55 12.29 -16.22
C ARG A 34 -6.84 11.53 -16.48
N PHE A 35 -7.24 10.62 -15.59
CA PHE A 35 -8.39 9.73 -15.75
C PHE A 35 -8.37 8.88 -17.03
N THR A 36 -7.19 8.66 -17.62
CA THR A 36 -7.02 7.85 -18.84
C THR A 36 -6.67 6.40 -18.52
N ASP A 37 -6.05 6.15 -17.38
CA ASP A 37 -5.68 4.81 -16.94
C ASP A 37 -5.88 4.67 -15.43
N LEU A 38 -6.90 3.90 -15.06
CA LEU A 38 -7.27 3.65 -13.66
C LEU A 38 -6.61 2.40 -13.09
N ALA A 39 -5.60 1.82 -13.75
CA ALA A 39 -4.94 0.60 -13.28
C ALA A 39 -4.36 0.76 -11.86
N VAL A 40 -3.77 1.92 -11.55
CA VAL A 40 -3.24 2.24 -10.22
C VAL A 40 -4.35 2.20 -9.17
N LEU A 41 -5.44 2.93 -9.41
CA LEU A 41 -6.59 2.99 -8.50
C LEU A 41 -7.21 1.60 -8.30
N LYS A 42 -7.42 0.84 -9.39
CA LYS A 42 -7.97 -0.51 -9.34
C LYS A 42 -7.08 -1.42 -8.51
N PHE A 43 -5.76 -1.40 -8.70
CA PHE A 43 -4.83 -2.19 -7.91
C PHE A 43 -4.87 -1.83 -6.43
N MET A 44 -4.88 -0.54 -6.08
CA MET A 44 -4.95 -0.11 -4.68
C MET A 44 -6.26 -0.58 -4.02
N MET A 45 -7.40 -0.40 -4.70
CA MET A 45 -8.70 -0.82 -4.16
C MET A 45 -8.84 -2.34 -4.03
N THR A 46 -8.40 -3.11 -5.03
CA THR A 46 -8.47 -4.58 -4.96
C THR A 46 -7.52 -5.14 -3.92
N SER A 47 -6.29 -4.61 -3.82
CA SER A 47 -5.34 -5.02 -2.78
C SER A 47 -5.87 -4.70 -1.37
N LEU A 48 -6.47 -3.53 -1.16
CA LEU A 48 -7.15 -3.18 0.09
C LEU A 48 -8.27 -4.17 0.43
N ALA A 49 -9.15 -4.47 -0.53
CA ALA A 49 -10.25 -5.41 -0.32
C ALA A 49 -9.74 -6.83 0.00
N VAL A 50 -8.74 -7.32 -0.75
CA VAL A 50 -8.11 -8.63 -0.53
C VAL A 50 -7.43 -8.68 0.84
N ALA A 51 -6.69 -7.64 1.23
CA ALA A 51 -6.04 -7.56 2.52
C ALA A 51 -7.06 -7.55 3.67
N MET A 52 -8.13 -6.78 3.54
CA MET A 52 -9.21 -6.74 4.52
C MET A 52 -9.86 -8.12 4.70
N VAL A 53 -10.34 -8.74 3.60
CA VAL A 53 -10.98 -10.06 3.66
C VAL A 53 -10.01 -11.12 4.18
N GLY A 54 -8.76 -11.12 3.71
CA GLY A 54 -7.75 -12.09 4.11
C GLY A 54 -7.38 -11.97 5.59
N THR A 55 -7.10 -10.76 6.08
CA THR A 55 -6.71 -10.55 7.49
C THR A 55 -7.86 -10.85 8.44
N PHE A 56 -9.10 -10.46 8.12
CA PHE A 56 -10.26 -10.82 8.91
C PHE A 56 -10.52 -12.34 8.90
N ALA A 57 -10.37 -13.02 7.77
CA ALA A 57 -10.49 -14.47 7.71
C ALA A 57 -9.46 -15.16 8.61
N LEU A 58 -8.18 -14.77 8.52
CA LEU A 58 -7.11 -15.30 9.38
C LEU A 58 -7.37 -15.01 10.86
N SER A 59 -7.92 -13.84 11.19
CA SER A 59 -8.29 -13.48 12.55
C SER A 59 -9.42 -14.36 13.08
N THR A 60 -10.44 -14.68 12.26
CA THR A 60 -11.55 -15.56 12.64
C THR A 60 -11.08 -16.99 12.93
N PHE A 61 -10.06 -17.47 12.20
CA PHE A 61 -9.43 -18.76 12.46
C PHE A 61 -8.42 -18.76 13.63
N GLY A 62 -8.22 -17.61 14.30
CA GLY A 62 -7.30 -17.48 15.43
C GLY A 62 -5.81 -17.52 15.05
N LEU A 63 -5.47 -17.36 13.77
CA LEU A 63 -4.08 -17.38 13.29
C LEU A 63 -3.35 -16.06 13.55
N ILE A 64 -4.08 -14.95 13.59
CA ILE A 64 -3.52 -13.62 13.83
C ILE A 64 -4.41 -12.81 14.78
N SER A 65 -3.81 -11.85 15.48
CA SER A 65 -4.52 -10.80 16.21
C SER A 65 -4.52 -9.51 15.38
N LEU A 66 -5.68 -8.92 15.15
CA LEU A 66 -5.76 -7.60 14.52
C LEU A 66 -5.18 -6.54 15.47
N PRO A 67 -4.28 -5.66 14.99
CA PRO A 67 -3.75 -4.58 15.81
C PRO A 67 -4.84 -3.57 16.16
N ALA A 68 -4.68 -2.89 17.30
CA ALA A 68 -5.55 -1.79 17.67
C ALA A 68 -5.46 -0.66 16.63
N VAL A 69 -6.61 -0.10 16.26
CA VAL A 69 -6.67 1.06 15.36
C VAL A 69 -5.99 2.24 16.06
N PRO A 70 -4.95 2.86 15.46
CA PRO A 70 -4.29 4.00 16.05
C PRO A 70 -5.26 5.18 16.26
N ALA A 71 -5.03 5.98 17.29
CA ALA A 71 -5.83 7.17 17.53
C ALA A 71 -5.66 8.19 16.38
N THR A 72 -6.77 8.80 15.95
CA THR A 72 -6.75 9.80 14.87
C THR A 72 -6.10 11.10 15.35
N TYR A 73 -4.87 11.34 14.92
CA TYR A 73 -4.18 12.61 15.16
C TYR A 73 -4.33 13.55 13.96
N VAL A 74 -5.39 14.36 13.97
CA VAL A 74 -5.80 15.18 12.81
C VAL A 74 -4.66 16.08 12.31
N VAL A 75 -4.03 16.84 13.20
CA VAL A 75 -2.97 17.80 12.81
C VAL A 75 -1.76 17.06 12.24
N GLY A 76 -1.29 16.00 12.90
CA GLY A 76 -0.13 15.23 12.40
C GLY A 76 -0.41 14.50 11.10
N ASN A 77 -1.60 13.92 10.94
CA ASN A 77 -2.00 13.26 9.70
C ASN A 77 -2.06 14.25 8.53
N LEU A 78 -2.57 15.46 8.77
CA LEU A 78 -2.72 16.49 7.75
C LEU A 78 -1.36 17.09 7.35
N VAL A 79 -0.56 17.49 8.35
CA VAL A 79 0.79 18.04 8.11
C VAL A 79 1.73 16.98 7.52
N GLY A 80 1.76 15.78 8.09
CA GLY A 80 2.58 14.67 7.62
C GLY A 80 2.18 14.21 6.22
N GLY A 81 0.88 14.10 5.95
CA GLY A 81 0.36 13.77 4.62
C GLY A 81 0.73 14.81 3.55
N LEU A 82 0.67 16.09 3.88
CA LEU A 82 1.10 17.17 2.98
C LEU A 82 2.60 17.10 2.68
N ILE A 83 3.44 16.97 3.71
CA ILE A 83 4.90 16.85 3.54
C ILE A 83 5.23 15.62 2.68
N PHE A 84 4.62 14.47 2.98
CA PHE A 84 4.81 13.24 2.22
C PHE A 84 4.38 13.40 0.76
N GLY A 85 3.21 13.98 0.51
CA GLY A 85 2.68 14.20 -0.84
C GLY A 85 3.55 15.13 -1.69
N VAL A 86 4.00 16.25 -1.11
CA VAL A 86 4.91 17.19 -1.78
C VAL A 86 6.26 16.53 -2.06
N GLY A 87 6.80 15.79 -1.10
CA GLY A 87 8.06 15.05 -1.26
C GLY A 87 7.98 14.00 -2.38
N MET A 88 6.90 13.21 -2.42
CA MET A 88 6.66 12.21 -3.46
C MET A 88 6.55 12.85 -4.85
N ALA A 89 5.80 13.95 -4.98
CA ALA A 89 5.68 14.67 -6.25
C ALA A 89 7.03 15.22 -6.72
N GLY A 90 7.85 15.76 -5.81
CA GLY A 90 9.20 16.26 -6.12
C GLY A 90 10.19 15.15 -6.49
N ALA A 91 10.03 13.94 -5.95
CA ALA A 91 10.88 12.79 -6.22
C ALA A 91 10.50 12.02 -7.51
N GLY A 92 9.43 12.40 -8.21
CA GLY A 92 9.02 11.80 -9.48
C GLY A 92 7.81 10.86 -9.43
N PHE A 93 6.99 10.96 -8.38
CA PHE A 93 5.84 10.11 -8.03
C PHE A 93 6.19 8.70 -7.54
#